data_AF-A0A1H7Q164-F1
#
_entry.id   AF-A0A1H7Q164-F1
#
_cell.length_a   1.000
_cell.length_b   1.000
_cell.length_c   1.000
_cell.angle_alpha   90.00
_cell.angle_beta   90.00
_cell.angle_gamma   90.00
#
_symmetry.space_group_name_H-M   'P 1'
#
loop_
_entity.id
_entity.type
_entity.pdbx_description
1 polymer ?
#
loop_
_entity_poly.entity_id
_entity_poly.type
_entity_poly.pdbx_seq_one_letter_code
_entity_poly.pdbx_strand_id
1 'polypeptide(L)'
;MDEPRVELADAIEAIRTQLVDAAARGADSELAFEVGDIQLEFTVELIRDRAVKGGVKAWVLTGDYESRHGTHRTQRVAVTLTPRLRSTGGRVEVENPNRAEVDENF
;
A
#
# COMPACT_ATOMS: atom_id res chain seq x y z
N MET A 1 -11.70 13.38 22.75
CA MET A 1 -11.70 12.14 21.97
C MET A 1 -10.25 11.86 21.63
N ASP A 2 -9.65 10.84 22.22
CA ASP A 2 -8.27 10.46 21.90
C ASP A 2 -8.26 9.83 20.50
N GLU A 3 -7.49 10.41 19.59
CA GLU A 3 -7.34 9.90 18.23
C GLU A 3 -6.53 8.59 18.29
N PRO A 4 -6.93 7.51 17.57
CA PRO A 4 -6.15 6.28 17.52
C PRO A 4 -4.77 6.60 16.95
N ARG A 5 -3.75 6.53 17.81
CA ARG A 5 -2.35 6.80 17.49
C ARG A 5 -1.60 5.50 17.45
N VAL A 6 -1.00 5.20 16.30
CA VAL A 6 -0.08 4.07 16.11
C VAL A 6 1.34 4.61 16.03
N GLU A 7 2.33 3.94 16.63
CA GLU A 7 3.73 4.33 16.43
C GLU A 7 4.14 4.02 14.97
N LEU A 8 4.93 4.89 14.33
CA LEU A 8 5.35 4.69 12.93
C LEU A 8 6.03 3.33 12.71
N ALA A 9 6.77 2.84 13.71
CA ALA A 9 7.41 1.52 13.67
C ALA A 9 6.39 0.39 13.54
N ASP A 10 5.31 0.43 14.32
CA ASP A 10 4.24 -0.57 14.29
C ASP A 10 3.51 -0.57 12.94
N ALA A 11 3.30 0.62 12.35
CA ALA A 11 2.69 0.73 11.03
C ALA A 11 3.56 0.10 9.93
N ILE A 12 4.88 0.32 9.99
CA ILE A 12 5.84 -0.30 9.06
C ILE A 12 5.90 -1.82 9.27
N GLU A 13 5.87 -2.29 10.51
CA GLU A 13 5.84 -3.71 10.83
C GLU A 13 4.58 -4.39 10.28
N ALA A 14 3.41 -3.76 10.44
CA ALA A 14 2.17 -4.27 9.89
C ALA A 14 2.24 -4.45 8.37
N ILE A 15 2.78 -3.47 7.64
CA ILE A 15 2.98 -3.57 6.18
C ILE A 15 3.90 -4.73 5.82
N ARG A 16 5.03 -4.89 6.53
CA ARG A 16 5.97 -5.99 6.29
C ARG A 16 5.29 -7.34 6.47
N THR A 17 4.54 -7.52 7.55
CA THR A 17 3.82 -8.76 7.83
C THR A 17 2.80 -9.06 6.74
N GLN A 18 2.02 -8.07 6.30
CA GLN A 18 1.06 -8.24 5.22
C GLN A 18 1.71 -8.61 3.88
N LEU A 19 2.89 -8.05 3.56
CA LEU A 19 3.64 -8.42 2.35
C LEU A 19 4.14 -9.87 2.39
N VAL A 20 4.64 -10.32 3.55
CA VAL A 20 5.06 -11.72 3.75
C VAL A 20 3.86 -12.66 3.60
N ASP A 21 2.73 -12.32 4.22
CA ASP A 21 1.49 -13.10 4.11
C ASP A 21 0.97 -13.16 2.68
N ALA A 22 1.01 -12.04 1.95
CA ALA A 22 0.62 -12.00 0.54
C ALA A 22 1.54 -12.86 -0.33
N ALA A 23 2.85 -12.83 -0.08
CA ALA A 23 3.82 -13.67 -0.78
C ALA A 23 3.56 -15.16 -0.52
N ALA A 24 3.27 -15.54 0.72
CA ALA A 24 2.94 -16.91 1.10
C ALA A 24 1.65 -17.40 0.41
N ARG A 25 0.60 -16.57 0.39
CA ARG A 25 -0.67 -16.90 -0.29
C ARG A 25 -0.52 -17.07 -1.81
N GLY A 26 0.43 -16.36 -2.42
CA GLY A 26 0.71 -16.45 -3.85
C GLY A 26 1.73 -17.52 -4.25
N ALA A 27 2.24 -18.33 -3.31
CA ALA A 27 3.37 -19.22 -3.54
C ALA A 27 3.14 -20.21 -4.70
N ASP A 28 1.93 -20.75 -4.82
CA ASP A 28 1.58 -21.76 -5.83
C ASP A 28 1.07 -21.17 -7.17
N SER A 29 0.94 -19.84 -7.27
CA SER A 29 0.50 -19.17 -8.50
C SER A 29 1.64 -19.06 -9.51
N GLU A 30 1.43 -19.47 -10.76
CA GLU A 30 2.39 -19.25 -11.85
C GLU A 30 2.62 -17.76 -12.11
N LEU A 31 1.56 -16.95 -11.95
CA LEU A 31 1.64 -15.51 -11.97
C LEU A 31 2.14 -15.01 -10.60
N ALA A 32 3.36 -14.45 -10.58
CA ALA A 32 3.92 -13.78 -9.42
C ALA A 32 3.88 -12.26 -9.62
N PHE A 33 3.91 -11.54 -8.51
CA PHE A 33 4.10 -10.09 -8.51
C PHE A 33 5.42 -9.76 -7.82
N GLU A 34 6.31 -9.11 -8.56
CA GLU A 34 7.50 -8.48 -8.02
C GLU A 34 7.06 -7.18 -7.33
N VAL A 35 7.34 -7.06 -6.04
CA VAL A 35 7.06 -5.85 -5.28
C VAL A 35 8.13 -4.83 -5.63
N GLY A 36 7.71 -3.72 -6.23
CA GLY A 36 8.56 -2.57 -6.52
C GLY A 36 8.51 -1.55 -5.39
N ASP A 37 8.53 -0.27 -5.76
CA ASP A 37 8.51 0.82 -4.80
C ASP A 37 7.26 0.80 -3.91
N ILE A 38 7.50 1.03 -2.62
CA ILE A 38 6.47 1.19 -1.60
C ILE A 38 6.49 2.65 -1.17
N GLN A 39 5.44 3.40 -1.51
CA GLN A 39 5.27 4.76 -1.07
C GLN A 39 4.31 4.81 0.12
N LEU A 40 4.79 5.39 1.21
CA LEU A 40 4.03 5.60 2.44
C LEU A 40 3.86 7.09 2.69
N GLU A 41 2.61 7.53 2.75
CA GLU A 41 2.25 8.91 3.07
C GLU A 41 1.49 8.96 4.40
N PHE A 42 2.13 9.55 5.41
CA PHE A 42 1.57 9.70 6.75
C PHE A 42 1.49 11.17 7.15
N THR A 43 0.40 11.54 7.82
CA THR A 43 0.38 12.74 8.66
C THR A 43 0.90 12.33 10.04
N VAL A 44 2.07 12.85 10.41
CA VAL A 44 2.65 12.63 11.74
C VAL A 44 2.46 13.84 12.63
N GLU A 45 2.10 13.60 13.88
CA GLU A 45 2.15 14.61 14.93
C GLU A 45 3.39 14.35 15.78
N LEU A 46 4.29 15.34 15.87
CA LEU A 46 5.47 15.26 16.73
C LEU A 46 5.11 15.83 18.09
N ILE A 47 5.05 14.97 19.12
CA ILE A 47 4.80 15.40 20.49
C ILE A 47 6.08 15.25 21.30
N ARG A 48 6.45 16.34 21.98
CA ARG A 48 7.62 16.38 22.85
C ARG A 48 7.26 15.76 24.18
N ASP A 49 7.75 14.55 24.43
CA ASP A 49 7.59 13.87 25.70
C ASP A 49 8.46 14.55 26.77
N ARG A 50 7.83 15.13 27.78
CA ARG A 50 8.53 15.78 28.90
C ARG A 50 8.86 14.80 30.03
N ALA A 51 8.32 13.58 30.00
CA ALA A 51 8.50 12.58 31.05
C ALA A 51 9.71 11.66 30.82
N VAL A 52 10.12 11.48 29.57
CA VAL A 52 11.33 10.72 29.21
C VAL A 52 12.47 11.69 28.90
N LYS A 53 13.67 11.43 29.45
CA LYS A 53 14.90 12.21 29.24
C LYS A 53 15.19 12.43 27.73
N GLY A 54 14.68 13.53 27.16
CA GLY A 54 15.12 14.09 25.88
C GLY A 54 14.66 13.39 24.58
N GLY A 55 13.61 12.57 24.59
CA GLY A 55 13.12 11.89 23.38
C GLY A 55 11.98 12.64 22.67
N VAL A 56 11.99 12.70 21.33
CA VAL A 56 10.82 13.05 20.51
C VAL A 56 10.20 11.75 20.01
N LYS A 57 8.89 11.57 20.19
CA LYS A 57 8.14 10.46 19.58
C LYS A 57 7.27 10.99 18.46
N ALA A 58 7.20 10.21 17.37
CA ALA A 58 6.32 10.47 16.24
C ALA A 58 5.16 9.46 16.28
N TRP A 59 3.92 9.98 16.23
CA TRP A 59 2.72 9.17 16.17
C TRP A 59 1.98 9.41 14.87
N VAL A 60 1.41 8.34 14.33
CA VAL A 60 0.65 8.31 13.07
C VAL A 60 -0.84 8.45 13.42
N LEU A 61 -1.51 9.46 12.86
CA LEU A 61 -2.93 9.77 13.16
C LEU A 61 -3.87 8.97 12.25
N THR A 62 -4.46 7.89 12.76
CA THR A 62 -5.50 7.13 12.05
C THR A 62 -6.88 7.60 12.51
N GLY A 63 -7.57 8.40 11.70
CA GLY A 63 -8.91 8.90 12.05
C GLY A 63 -9.81 9.14 10.83
N ASP A 64 -10.80 8.27 10.65
CA ASP A 64 -11.99 8.55 9.82
C ASP A 64 -12.92 9.49 10.60
N TYR A 65 -12.78 10.80 10.38
CA TYR A 65 -13.75 11.78 10.84
C TYR A 65 -14.74 12.06 9.72
N GLU A 66 -15.91 11.41 9.75
CA GLU A 66 -17.05 11.74 8.89
C GLU A 66 -17.66 13.08 9.35
N SER A 67 -17.01 14.19 9.00
CA SER A 67 -17.62 15.52 9.06
C SER A 67 -18.14 15.86 7.67
N ARG A 68 -19.42 16.20 7.59
CA ARG A 68 -20.19 16.38 6.36
C ARG A 68 -19.65 17.40 5.35
N HIS A 69 -18.56 18.10 5.61
CA HIS A 69 -17.85 18.94 4.64
C HIS A 69 -16.36 18.96 4.96
N GLY A 70 -15.53 18.41 4.07
CA GLY A 70 -14.08 18.75 4.01
C GLY A 70 -13.11 17.72 4.59
N THR A 71 -12.42 17.06 3.66
CA THR A 71 -11.11 16.38 3.79
C THR A 71 -11.05 15.18 4.74
N HIS A 72 -11.28 13.98 4.18
CA HIS A 72 -10.74 12.75 4.75
C HIS A 72 -9.22 12.87 4.87
N ARG A 73 -8.68 12.77 6.08
CA ARG A 73 -7.24 12.72 6.34
C ARG A 73 -6.76 11.29 6.15
N THR A 74 -6.86 10.79 4.93
CA THR A 74 -6.56 9.39 4.61
C THR A 74 -5.05 9.18 4.54
N GLN A 75 -4.51 8.23 5.31
CA GLN A 75 -3.14 7.76 5.12
C GLN A 75 -3.10 6.91 3.86
N ARG A 76 -2.20 7.22 2.93
CA ARG A 76 -2.11 6.52 1.65
C ARG A 76 -0.88 5.62 1.64
N VAL A 77 -1.13 4.33 1.41
CA VAL A 77 -0.10 3.36 1.05
C VAL A 77 -0.28 3.01 -0.42
N ALA A 78 0.76 3.23 -1.21
CA ALA A 78 0.80 2.80 -2.61
C ALA A 78 1.93 1.79 -2.79
N VAL A 79 1.60 0.68 -3.44
CA VAL A 79 2.53 -0.39 -3.78
C VAL A 79 2.49 -0.58 -5.29
N THR A 80 3.65 -0.59 -5.92
CA THR A 80 3.77 -0.99 -7.33
C THR A 80 4.04 -2.49 -7.40
N LEU A 81 3.20 -3.21 -8.14
CA LEU A 81 3.37 -4.65 -8.41
C LEU A 81 3.65 -4.86 -9.88
N THR A 82 4.79 -5.49 -10.18
CA THR A 82 5.15 -5.86 -11.56
C THR A 82 4.83 -7.34 -11.78
N PRO A 83 3.92 -7.69 -12.68
CA PRO A 83 3.57 -9.08 -12.95
C PRO A 83 4.73 -9.82 -13.63
N ARG A 84 5.02 -11.03 -13.17
CA ARG A 84 6.07 -11.93 -13.68
C ARG A 84 5.55 -13.36 -13.77
N LEU A 85 5.94 -14.08 -14.82
CA LEU A 85 5.76 -15.54 -14.87
C LEU A 85 6.85 -16.23 -14.04
N ARG A 86 6.51 -17.11 -13.11
CA ARG A 86 7.52 -17.84 -12.31
C ARG A 86 8.38 -18.78 -13.16
N SER A 87 7.79 -19.34 -14.21
CA SER A 87 8.45 -20.29 -15.12
C SER A 87 9.59 -19.66 -15.91
N THR A 88 9.46 -18.38 -16.29
CA THR A 88 10.40 -17.70 -17.20
C THR A 88 11.01 -16.42 -16.64
N GLY A 89 10.46 -15.85 -15.57
CA GLY A 89 10.74 -14.49 -15.11
C GLY A 89 10.24 -13.40 -16.07
N GLY A 90 9.56 -13.79 -17.16
CA GLY A 90 9.08 -12.91 -18.21
C GLY A 90 7.92 -12.02 -17.77
N ARG A 91 7.67 -10.97 -18.55
CA ARG A 91 6.46 -10.14 -18.38
C ARG A 91 5.23 -10.92 -18.82
N VAL A 92 4.10 -10.56 -18.24
CA VAL A 92 2.79 -11.07 -18.64
C VAL A 92 2.24 -10.14 -19.72
N GLU A 93 1.86 -10.72 -20.85
CA GLU A 93 1.28 -10.00 -21.97
C GLU A 93 -0.19 -10.41 -22.10
N VAL A 94 -1.07 -9.40 -22.22
CA VAL A 94 -2.51 -9.61 -22.45
C VAL A 94 -2.78 -9.30 -23.91
N GLU A 95 -2.80 -10.34 -24.74
CA GLU A 95 -3.12 -10.22 -26.15
C GLU A 95 -4.60 -10.48 -26.41
N ASN A 96 -5.18 -9.76 -27.37
CA ASN A 96 -6.51 -10.05 -27.91
C ASN A 96 -6.39 -10.41 -29.40
N PRO A 97 -6.36 -11.71 -29.76
CA PRO A 97 -6.12 -12.13 -31.13
C PRO A 97 -7.29 -11.87 -32.10
N ASN A 98 -8.47 -11.42 -31.62
CA ASN A 98 -9.69 -11.28 -32.42
C ASN A 98 -10.26 -9.85 -32.48
N ARG A 99 -9.43 -8.79 -32.39
CA ARG A 99 -9.90 -7.40 -32.56
C ARG A 99 -9.98 -6.93 -34.01
N ALA A 100 -9.90 -7.82 -34.99
CA ALA A 100 -10.10 -7.49 -36.40
C ALA A 100 -11.45 -8.03 -36.87
N GLU A 101 -12.50 -7.24 -36.66
CA GLU A 101 -13.71 -7.15 -37.50
C GLU A 101 -14.58 -6.04 -36.88
N VAL A 102 -14.04 -4.82 -36.84
CA VAL A 102 -14.90 -3.64 -36.87
C VAL A 102 -15.03 -3.28 -38.34
N ASP A 103 -16.05 -3.83 -38.98
CA ASP A 103 -16.48 -3.39 -40.31
C ASP A 103 -16.81 -1.90 -40.22
N GLU A 104 -15.87 -1.06 -40.65
CA GLU A 104 -16.09 0.36 -40.90
C GLU A 104 -16.93 0.50 -42.18
N ASN A 105 -18.22 0.17 -42.09
CA ASN A 105 -19.23 0.63 -43.03
C ASN A 105 -20.22 1.52 -42.28
N PHE A 106 -19.90 2.81 -42.21
CA PHE A 106 -20.83 3.90 -41.93
C PHE A 106 -20.78 4.91 -43.07
#